data_AF-A0A933XEN7-F1
#
_entry.id   AF-A0A933XEN7-F1
#
_cell.length_a   1.000
_cell.length_b   1.000
_cell.length_c   1.000
_cell.angle_alpha   90.00
_cell.angle_beta   90.00
_cell.angle_gamma   90.00
#
_symmetry.space_group_name_H-M   'P 1'
#
loop_
_entity.id
_entity.type
_entity.pdbx_description
1 polymer ?
#
loop_
_entity_poly.entity_id
_entity_poly.type
_entity_poly.pdbx_seq_one_letter_code
_entity_poly.pdbx_strand_id
1 'polypeptide(L)'
;MRTTLILFIAAALFAGCSKMEEKKTGQNENKMPPSNTQSPHTQGNMPKDDNHSGLTGDMTDMAPETAVDDKADKLVKEANDFESTFKKSSSEENKKSLVEKHMAAGVYLMYQANLNPKKKYGPALKHFKRVLELDPNNKEAISNKMQIEDIYNSMGRPIPN
;
A
#
# COMPACT_ATOMS: atom_id res chain seq x y z
N MET A 1 8.28 -8.46 48.57
CA MET A 1 7.06 -7.84 49.11
C MET A 1 6.25 -7.32 47.94
N ARG A 2 5.09 -7.92 47.70
CA ARG A 2 4.18 -7.63 46.59
C ARG A 2 3.01 -6.84 47.16
N THR A 3 2.85 -5.59 46.76
CA THR A 3 1.82 -4.72 47.34
C THR A 3 1.00 -4.06 46.24
N THR A 4 -0.26 -4.49 46.23
CA THR A 4 -1.47 -3.69 45.95
C THR A 4 -1.84 -3.37 44.50
N LEU A 5 -2.58 -4.34 43.95
CA LEU A 5 -3.65 -4.16 42.97
C LEU A 5 -4.66 -3.09 43.47
N ILE A 6 -4.84 -1.99 42.74
CA ILE A 6 -5.97 -1.07 42.93
C ILE A 6 -6.84 -1.12 41.68
N LEU A 7 -8.02 -1.71 41.87
CA LEU A 7 -9.09 -1.88 40.90
C LEU A 7 -10.02 -0.66 41.03
N PHE A 8 -9.95 0.28 40.09
CA PHE A 8 -10.98 1.33 39.96
C PHE A 8 -11.93 0.97 38.82
N ILE A 9 -13.07 0.41 39.20
CA ILE A 9 -14.27 0.30 38.38
C ILE A 9 -15.02 1.63 38.51
N ALA A 10 -15.18 2.35 37.40
CA ALA A 10 -16.22 3.36 37.25
C ALA A 10 -16.78 3.27 35.83
N ALA A 11 -17.89 2.55 35.70
CA ALA A 11 -18.71 2.50 34.51
C ALA A 11 -19.50 3.81 34.39
N ALA A 12 -19.37 4.50 33.26
CA ALA A 12 -20.29 5.55 32.84
C ALA A 12 -20.81 5.19 31.45
N LEU A 13 -21.98 4.55 31.43
CA LEU A 13 -22.79 4.33 30.23
C LEU A 13 -23.55 5.63 29.93
N PHE A 14 -23.12 6.37 28.90
CA PHE A 14 -23.97 7.37 28.27
C PHE A 14 -24.61 6.76 27.02
N ALA A 15 -25.79 6.19 27.20
CA ALA A 15 -26.75 5.93 26.13
C ALA A 15 -27.45 7.24 25.78
N GLY A 16 -27.06 7.86 24.67
CA GLY A 16 -27.73 9.03 24.10
C GLY A 16 -28.27 8.73 22.71
N CYS A 17 -29.49 8.17 22.64
CA CYS A 17 -30.29 8.14 21.42
C CYS A 17 -31.05 9.46 21.30
N SER A 18 -30.66 10.32 20.37
CA SER A 18 -31.51 11.43 19.90
C SER A 18 -32.11 11.06 18.55
N LYS A 19 -33.40 10.73 18.61
CA LYS A 19 -34.35 10.62 17.52
C LYS A 19 -34.69 12.05 17.04
N MET A 20 -34.54 12.34 15.75
CA MET A 20 -35.15 13.51 15.13
C MET A 20 -35.65 13.15 13.73
N GLU A 21 -36.97 13.21 13.58
CA GLU A 21 -37.72 13.03 12.34
C GLU A 21 -37.60 14.27 11.44
N GLU A 22 -37.41 13.97 10.15
CA GLU A 22 -37.94 14.58 8.94
C GLU A 22 -38.26 16.09 8.89
N LYS A 23 -37.56 16.79 7.98
CA LYS A 23 -38.19 17.85 7.19
C LYS A 23 -37.71 17.80 5.73
N LYS A 24 -38.62 17.38 4.86
CA LYS A 24 -38.59 17.58 3.40
C LYS A 24 -38.37 19.06 3.06
N THR A 25 -37.52 19.32 2.07
CA THR A 25 -37.80 20.21 0.91
C THR A 25 -36.58 20.25 0.00
N GLY A 26 -36.81 20.15 -1.32
CA GLY A 26 -35.84 20.59 -2.33
C GLY A 26 -35.42 19.53 -3.33
N GLN A 27 -36.26 19.30 -4.33
CA GLN A 27 -35.86 18.69 -5.60
C GLN A 27 -34.73 19.52 -6.23
N ASN A 28 -33.62 18.88 -6.58
CA ASN A 28 -32.85 19.31 -7.74
C ASN A 28 -32.28 18.07 -8.43
N GLU A 29 -32.91 17.73 -9.54
CA GLU A 29 -32.51 16.68 -10.46
C GLU A 29 -31.26 17.13 -11.23
N ASN A 30 -30.07 16.75 -10.79
CA ASN A 30 -28.94 16.69 -11.71
C ASN A 30 -28.80 15.24 -12.19
N LYS A 31 -29.47 15.00 -13.32
CA LYS A 31 -29.41 13.77 -14.11
C LYS A 31 -27.94 13.42 -14.39
N MET A 32 -27.49 12.29 -13.86
CA MET A 32 -26.36 11.55 -14.42
C MET A 32 -26.75 11.10 -15.83
N PRO A 33 -25.88 11.25 -16.84
CA PRO A 33 -26.15 10.74 -18.17
C PRO A 33 -26.22 9.20 -18.15
N PRO A 34 -27.12 8.58 -18.92
CA PRO A 34 -27.28 7.14 -18.96
C PRO A 34 -26.01 6.47 -19.52
N SER A 35 -25.53 5.48 -18.77
CA SER A 35 -24.69 4.41 -19.29
C SER A 35 -25.51 3.61 -20.30
N ASN A 36 -25.38 3.93 -21.59
CA ASN A 36 -25.71 3.03 -22.68
C ASN A 36 -25.05 3.52 -23.98
N THR A 37 -23.87 2.98 -24.29
CA THR A 37 -23.45 2.86 -25.68
C THR A 37 -23.11 1.39 -25.91
N GLN A 38 -24.10 0.71 -26.48
CA GLN A 38 -23.94 -0.49 -27.29
C GLN A 38 -22.64 -0.45 -28.09
N SER A 39 -21.83 -1.48 -27.93
CA SER A 39 -20.85 -1.88 -28.94
C SER A 39 -21.58 -2.12 -30.27
N PRO A 40 -21.20 -1.45 -31.38
CA PRO A 40 -21.48 -1.98 -32.70
C PRO A 40 -20.53 -3.17 -32.90
N HIS A 41 -21.09 -4.38 -32.97
CA HIS A 41 -20.44 -5.47 -33.68
C HIS A 41 -20.36 -5.08 -35.15
N THR A 42 -19.30 -4.38 -35.53
CA THR A 42 -18.91 -4.29 -36.94
C THR A 42 -18.05 -5.51 -37.22
N GLN A 43 -18.69 -6.54 -37.79
CA GLN A 43 -18.02 -7.61 -38.50
C GLN A 43 -17.37 -7.00 -39.75
N GLY A 44 -16.17 -6.46 -39.58
CA GLY A 44 -15.31 -5.97 -40.65
C GLY A 44 -14.15 -6.95 -40.83
N ASN A 45 -14.02 -7.48 -42.04
CA ASN A 45 -12.96 -8.37 -42.48
C ASN A 45 -11.57 -7.87 -42.02
N MET A 46 -10.86 -8.65 -41.20
CA MET A 46 -9.42 -8.48 -40.99
C MET A 46 -8.67 -8.99 -42.22
N PRO A 47 -7.83 -8.15 -42.87
CA PRO A 47 -6.71 -8.66 -43.65
C PRO A 47 -5.74 -9.35 -42.69
N LYS A 48 -5.31 -10.57 -43.05
CA LYS A 48 -4.14 -11.20 -42.44
C LYS A 48 -2.91 -10.51 -43.01
N ASP A 49 -2.44 -9.47 -42.33
CA ASP A 49 -1.10 -8.93 -42.59
C ASP A 49 -0.14 -9.54 -41.58
N ASP A 50 0.57 -10.55 -42.07
CA ASP A 50 1.77 -11.11 -41.48
C ASP A 50 2.82 -10.00 -41.35
N ASN A 51 3.02 -9.50 -40.14
CA ASN A 51 4.27 -8.82 -39.79
C ASN A 51 4.57 -9.01 -38.30
N HIS A 52 5.13 -10.19 -38.01
CA HIS A 52 6.02 -10.38 -36.88
C HIS A 52 7.31 -9.57 -37.11
N SER A 53 7.26 -8.24 -36.95
CA SER A 53 8.46 -7.42 -36.81
C SER A 53 8.74 -7.22 -35.34
N GLY A 54 9.89 -7.73 -34.88
CA GLY A 54 10.24 -7.94 -33.48
C GLY A 54 10.01 -6.75 -32.56
N LEU A 55 9.23 -6.99 -31.51
CA LEU A 55 9.37 -6.30 -30.24
C LEU A 55 10.65 -6.80 -29.55
N THR A 56 11.81 -6.49 -30.12
CA THR A 56 13.03 -6.33 -29.33
C THR A 56 12.95 -4.96 -28.68
N GLY A 57 12.03 -4.83 -27.72
CA GLY A 57 12.05 -3.71 -26.80
C GLY A 57 13.35 -3.82 -26.01
N ASP A 58 14.28 -2.95 -26.33
CA ASP A 58 15.59 -2.81 -25.73
C ASP A 58 15.43 -2.75 -24.18
N MET A 59 15.74 -3.86 -23.49
CA MET A 59 15.70 -3.95 -22.01
C MET A 59 16.99 -3.35 -21.39
N THR A 60 17.58 -2.36 -22.03
CA THR A 60 18.93 -1.83 -21.73
C THR A 60 18.95 -0.85 -20.56
N ASP A 61 17.81 -0.37 -20.09
CA ASP A 61 17.73 0.57 -18.96
C ASP A 61 17.49 -0.09 -17.58
N MET A 62 17.59 -1.42 -17.48
CA MET A 62 17.50 -2.09 -16.19
C MET A 62 18.78 -1.84 -15.39
N ALA A 63 18.66 -1.25 -14.20
CA ALA A 63 19.78 -1.08 -13.28
C ALA A 63 20.53 -2.42 -13.09
N PRO A 64 21.88 -2.42 -13.09
CA PRO A 64 22.65 -3.64 -13.01
C PRO A 64 22.35 -4.39 -11.72
N GLU A 65 22.53 -5.72 -11.74
CA GLU A 65 22.38 -6.56 -10.54
C GLU A 65 23.38 -6.18 -9.42
N THR A 66 24.38 -5.33 -9.70
CA THR A 66 25.32 -4.77 -8.70
C THR A 66 24.97 -3.35 -8.26
N ALA A 67 23.89 -2.74 -8.79
CA ALA A 67 23.45 -1.42 -8.39
C ALA A 67 23.19 -1.36 -6.87
N VAL A 68 23.64 -0.26 -6.28
CA VAL A 68 23.43 0.14 -4.89
C VAL A 68 22.72 1.49 -4.87
N ASP A 69 21.88 1.71 -3.87
CA ASP A 69 21.20 2.99 -3.66
C ASP A 69 21.35 3.37 -2.18
N ASP A 70 22.32 4.25 -1.90
CA ASP A 70 22.69 4.63 -0.54
C ASP A 70 21.51 5.19 0.26
N LYS A 71 20.56 5.85 -0.42
CA LYS A 71 19.37 6.40 0.23
C LYS A 71 18.37 5.29 0.56
N ALA A 72 18.20 4.29 -0.30
CA ALA A 72 17.41 3.11 0.04
C ALA A 72 18.00 2.41 1.27
N ASP A 73 19.32 2.17 1.27
CA ASP A 73 20.00 1.49 2.37
C ASP A 73 19.87 2.27 3.69
N LYS A 74 20.02 3.60 3.63
CA LYS A 74 19.82 4.48 4.78
C LYS A 74 18.39 4.39 5.34
N LEU A 75 17.37 4.51 4.49
CA LEU A 75 15.96 4.48 4.93
C LEU A 75 15.59 3.12 5.52
N VAL A 76 16.03 2.03 4.88
CA VAL A 76 15.83 0.65 5.38
C VAL A 76 16.49 0.48 6.74
N LYS A 77 17.75 0.92 6.88
CA LYS A 77 18.49 0.85 8.14
C LYS A 77 17.81 1.67 9.24
N GLU A 78 17.41 2.90 8.95
CA GLU A 78 16.71 3.76 9.93
C GLU A 78 15.41 3.14 10.41
N ALA A 79 14.62 2.54 9.52
CA ALA A 79 13.37 1.87 9.89
C ALA A 79 13.65 0.65 10.78
N ASN A 80 14.61 -0.20 10.39
CA ASN A 80 14.95 -1.41 11.13
C ASN A 80 15.60 -1.12 12.49
N ASP A 81 16.46 -0.11 12.59
CA ASP A 81 17.10 0.26 13.86
C ASP A 81 16.07 0.82 14.85
N PHE A 82 15.07 1.55 14.34
CA PHE A 82 14.01 2.15 15.16
C PHE A 82 13.07 1.11 15.80
N GLU A 83 13.01 -0.11 15.26
CA GLU A 83 12.33 -1.25 15.91
C GLU A 83 12.84 -1.46 17.34
N SER A 84 14.13 -1.27 17.59
CA SER A 84 14.69 -1.42 18.94
C SER A 84 14.19 -0.34 19.90
N THR A 85 13.98 0.89 19.40
CA THR A 85 13.37 1.99 20.16
C THR A 85 11.92 1.69 20.48
N PHE A 86 11.14 1.23 19.50
CA PHE A 86 9.75 0.85 19.70
C PHE A 86 9.58 -0.35 20.66
N LYS A 87 10.48 -1.34 20.60
CA LYS A 87 10.50 -2.47 21.55
C LYS A 87 10.81 -2.05 22.97
N LYS A 88 11.66 -1.04 23.17
CA LYS A 88 11.98 -0.48 24.50
C LYS A 88 10.87 0.41 25.05
N SER A 89 10.17 1.12 24.17
CA SER A 89 9.09 2.04 24.52
C SER A 89 8.00 1.97 23.45
N SER A 90 7.01 1.11 23.66
CA SER A 90 5.90 0.89 22.72
C SER A 90 4.79 1.95 22.89
N SER A 91 5.19 3.22 22.91
CA SER A 91 4.24 4.34 22.97
C SER A 91 3.55 4.56 21.61
N GLU A 92 2.39 5.22 21.63
CA GLU A 92 1.69 5.64 20.41
C GLU A 92 2.55 6.55 19.52
N GLU A 93 3.36 7.42 20.10
CA GLU A 93 4.32 8.28 19.40
C GLU A 93 5.37 7.45 18.64
N ASN A 94 5.97 6.46 19.33
CA ASN A 94 6.96 5.59 18.72
C ASN A 94 6.33 4.66 17.68
N LYS A 95 5.08 4.22 17.86
CA LYS A 95 4.34 3.48 16.84
C LYS A 95 4.17 4.31 15.56
N LYS A 96 3.73 5.57 15.68
CA LYS A 96 3.59 6.49 14.54
C LYS A 96 4.93 6.71 13.84
N SER A 97 5.98 6.99 14.61
CA SER A 97 7.33 7.16 14.06
C SER A 97 7.84 5.90 13.34
N LEU A 98 7.53 4.71 13.87
CA LEU A 98 7.90 3.45 13.24
C LEU A 98 7.12 3.21 11.94
N VAL A 99 5.82 3.52 11.93
CA VAL A 99 4.98 3.49 10.72
C VAL A 99 5.55 4.42 9.65
N GLU A 100 5.86 5.67 9.99
CA GLU A 100 6.41 6.66 9.05
C GLU A 100 7.74 6.20 8.44
N LYS A 101 8.65 5.64 9.27
CA LYS A 101 9.94 5.14 8.78
C LYS A 101 9.79 3.96 7.84
N HIS A 102 8.93 3.00 8.16
CA HIS A 102 8.66 1.88 7.27
C HIS A 102 7.93 2.31 5.99
N MET A 103 6.99 3.25 6.08
CA MET A 103 6.35 3.84 4.89
C MET A 103 7.37 4.51 3.98
N ALA A 104 8.25 5.35 4.54
CA ALA A 104 9.29 6.04 3.78
C ALA A 104 10.24 5.06 3.07
N ALA A 105 10.68 4.01 3.79
CA ALA A 105 11.53 2.97 3.19
C ALA A 105 10.80 2.22 2.07
N GLY A 106 9.57 1.76 2.31
CA GLY A 106 8.78 1.01 1.32
C GLY A 106 8.50 1.82 0.05
N VAL A 107 8.04 3.06 0.20
CA VAL A 107 7.74 3.97 -0.93
C VAL A 107 9.01 4.30 -1.72
N TYR A 108 10.11 4.62 -1.04
CA TYR A 108 11.36 4.94 -1.72
C TYR A 108 11.88 3.74 -2.53
N LEU A 109 11.90 2.55 -1.92
CA LEU A 109 12.29 1.32 -2.62
C LEU A 109 11.43 1.09 -3.85
N MET A 110 10.10 1.17 -3.73
CA MET A 110 9.19 0.86 -4.82
C MET A 110 9.33 1.81 -6.01
N TYR A 111 9.40 3.12 -5.75
CA TYR A 111 9.23 4.16 -6.78
C TYR A 111 10.49 4.96 -7.14
N GLN A 112 11.44 5.11 -6.22
CA GLN A 112 12.56 6.05 -6.38
C GLN A 112 13.92 5.35 -6.47
N ALA A 113 14.08 4.19 -5.84
CA ALA A 113 15.36 3.51 -5.78
C ALA A 113 15.81 3.07 -7.18
N ASN A 114 17.06 3.39 -7.53
CA ASN A 114 17.67 2.96 -8.79
C ASN A 114 18.18 1.51 -8.69
N LEU A 115 17.24 0.60 -8.46
CA LEU A 115 17.50 -0.82 -8.25
C LEU A 115 16.65 -1.67 -9.21
N ASN A 116 17.19 -2.81 -9.61
CA ASN A 116 16.43 -3.82 -10.33
C ASN A 116 15.16 -4.22 -9.53
N PRO A 117 14.00 -4.44 -10.19
CA PRO A 117 12.77 -4.97 -9.58
C PRO A 117 12.97 -6.03 -8.50
N LYS A 118 13.85 -7.02 -8.72
CA LYS A 118 14.11 -8.10 -7.76
C LYS A 118 14.66 -7.60 -6.43
N LYS A 119 15.45 -6.53 -6.46
CA LYS A 119 16.08 -5.93 -5.28
C LYS A 119 15.15 -4.96 -4.54
N LYS A 120 14.22 -4.30 -5.23
CA LYS A 120 13.35 -3.31 -4.59
C LYS A 120 12.01 -3.84 -4.10
N TYR A 121 11.33 -4.70 -4.87
CA TYR A 121 9.94 -5.06 -4.54
C TYR A 121 9.79 -5.97 -3.33
N GLY A 122 10.69 -6.94 -3.15
CA GLY A 122 10.67 -7.80 -1.96
C GLY A 122 10.87 -7.02 -0.66
N PRO A 123 11.93 -6.21 -0.53
CA PRO A 123 12.13 -5.33 0.62
C PRO A 123 11.01 -4.32 0.83
N ALA A 124 10.48 -3.70 -0.23
CA ALA A 124 9.35 -2.78 -0.13
C ALA A 124 8.10 -3.48 0.45
N LEU A 125 7.78 -4.69 -0.03
CA LEU A 125 6.66 -5.48 0.47
C LEU A 125 6.79 -5.78 1.97
N LYS A 126 8.00 -6.13 2.44
CA LYS A 126 8.26 -6.35 3.86
C LYS A 126 7.95 -5.11 4.70
N HIS A 127 8.33 -3.92 4.21
CA HIS A 127 8.05 -2.68 4.92
C HIS A 127 6.55 -2.34 4.95
N PHE A 128 5.81 -2.53 3.85
CA PHE A 128 4.36 -2.32 3.86
C PHE A 128 3.63 -3.32 4.76
N LYS A 129 4.03 -4.60 4.76
CA LYS A 129 3.52 -5.60 5.71
C LYS A 129 3.73 -5.14 7.15
N ARG A 130 4.93 -4.64 7.47
CA ARG A 130 5.23 -4.14 8.80
C ARG A 130 4.39 -2.92 9.18
N VAL A 131 4.12 -2.01 8.25
CA VAL A 131 3.18 -0.89 8.48
C VAL A 131 1.80 -1.43 8.83
N LEU A 132 1.29 -2.42 8.11
CA LEU A 132 -0.04 -2.99 8.33
C LEU A 132 -0.16 -3.80 9.63
N GLU A 133 0.94 -4.32 10.16
CA GLU A 133 0.96 -4.88 11.52
C GLU A 133 0.77 -3.82 12.60
N LEU A 134 1.24 -2.58 12.36
CA LEU A 134 1.19 -1.47 13.32
C LEU A 134 -0.06 -0.59 13.13
N ASP A 135 -0.51 -0.45 11.89
CA ASP A 135 -1.67 0.32 11.45
C ASP A 135 -2.40 -0.47 10.34
N PRO A 136 -3.32 -1.39 10.71
CA PRO A 136 -4.04 -2.24 9.76
C PRO A 136 -4.90 -1.48 8.76
N ASN A 137 -5.25 -0.23 9.04
CA ASN A 137 -6.12 0.59 8.21
C ASN A 137 -5.35 1.57 7.32
N ASN A 138 -4.02 1.43 7.26
CA ASN A 138 -3.16 2.28 6.44
C ASN A 138 -3.42 2.04 4.95
N LYS A 139 -4.30 2.87 4.35
CA LYS A 139 -4.75 2.73 2.96
C LYS A 139 -3.60 2.74 1.96
N GLU A 140 -2.58 3.56 2.22
CA GLU A 140 -1.42 3.66 1.34
C GLU A 140 -0.58 2.38 1.36
N ALA A 141 -0.30 1.82 2.54
CA ALA A 141 0.39 0.54 2.66
C ALA A 141 -0.41 -0.62 2.04
N ILE A 142 -1.74 -0.65 2.21
CA ILE A 142 -2.61 -1.65 1.56
C ILE A 142 -2.45 -1.58 0.04
N SER A 143 -2.58 -0.37 -0.52
CA SER A 143 -2.50 -0.16 -1.97
C SER A 143 -1.14 -0.56 -2.53
N ASN A 144 -0.05 -0.13 -1.88
CA ASN A 144 1.30 -0.44 -2.34
C ASN A 144 1.64 -1.93 -2.19
N LYS A 145 1.21 -2.57 -1.10
CA LYS A 145 1.32 -4.03 -0.93
C LYS A 145 0.65 -4.76 -2.08
N MET A 146 -0.62 -4.44 -2.35
CA MET A 146 -1.40 -5.07 -3.41
C MET A 146 -0.73 -4.92 -4.78
N GLN A 147 -0.26 -3.72 -5.11
CA GLN A 147 0.43 -3.47 -6.36
C GLN A 147 1.72 -4.32 -6.51
N ILE A 148 2.49 -4.48 -5.43
CA ILE A 148 3.68 -5.36 -5.47
C ILE A 148 3.26 -6.82 -5.64
N GLU A 149 2.23 -7.28 -4.94
CA GLU A 149 1.71 -8.65 -5.07
C GLU A 149 1.22 -8.94 -6.49
N ASP A 150 0.54 -7.98 -7.13
CA ASP A 150 0.12 -8.09 -8.53
C ASP A 150 1.30 -8.18 -9.49
N ILE A 151 2.39 -7.45 -9.23
CA ILE A 151 3.65 -7.57 -10.00
C ILE A 151 4.25 -8.98 -9.85
N TYR A 152 4.27 -9.55 -8.64
CA TYR A 152 4.73 -10.94 -8.45
C TYR A 152 3.85 -11.93 -9.21
N ASN A 153 2.53 -11.77 -9.12
CA ASN A 153 1.56 -12.61 -9.83
C ASN A 153 1.74 -12.50 -11.36
N SER A 154 1.91 -11.30 -11.91
CA SER A 154 2.12 -11.10 -13.35
C SER A 154 3.44 -11.67 -13.85
N MET A 155 4.45 -11.77 -12.98
CA MET A 155 5.72 -12.45 -13.27
C MET A 155 5.66 -13.98 -13.10
N GLY A 156 4.52 -14.54 -12.66
CA GLY A 156 4.40 -15.96 -12.32
C GLY A 156 5.32 -16.37 -11.16
N ARG A 157 5.62 -15.44 -10.24
CA ARG A 157 6.52 -15.66 -9.11
C ARG A 157 5.75 -15.74 -7.80
N PRO A 158 6.18 -16.56 -6.84
CA PRO A 158 5.56 -16.57 -5.52
C PRO A 158 5.80 -15.23 -4.81
N ILE A 159 4.77 -14.77 -4.11
CA ILE A 159 4.86 -13.59 -3.25
C ILE A 159 5.78 -13.93 -2.06
N PRO A 160 6.84 -13.15 -1.81
CA PRO A 160 7.75 -13.42 -0.71
C PRO A 160 7.08 -13.10 0.64
N ASN A 161 7.40 -13.92 1.66
CA ASN A 161 6.90 -13.78 3.02
C ASN A 161 7.54 -12.61 3.76
#